data_AF-A0A150QFC3-F1
#
_entry.id   AF-A0A150QFC3-F1
#
_cell.length_a   1.000
_cell.length_b   1.000
_cell.length_c   1.000
_cell.angle_alpha   90.00
_cell.angle_beta   90.00
_cell.angle_gamma   90.00
#
_symmetry.space_group_name_H-M   'P 1'
#
loop_
_entity.id
_entity.type
_entity.pdbx_description
1 polymer ?
#
loop_
_entity_poly.entity_id
_entity_poly.type
_entity_poly.pdbx_seq_one_letter_code
_entity_poly.pdbx_strand_id
1 'polypeptide(L)'
;MQDDTPLEPIAERRLSVVGEPGRMVTVTIGKPMLKPSGDWACPVDIQGLHDAVRDSAYGVDAVQALQLALEGARQTLKKSGLAVTWCDGEPGETGLPIVVPYIFGRAFDERMEQLIDEEIQKLVDEKKARGGQGAAG
;
A
#
# COMPACT_ATOMS: atom_id res chain seq x y z
N MET A 1 1.77 -23.69 2.13
CA MET A 1 0.89 -24.19 1.04
C MET A 1 0.96 -23.12 -0.03
N GLN A 2 1.43 -23.45 -1.23
CA GLN A 2 1.53 -22.46 -2.30
C GLN A 2 0.10 -22.15 -2.77
N ASP A 3 -0.27 -20.88 -2.81
CA ASP A 3 -1.60 -20.48 -3.26
C ASP A 3 -1.67 -20.59 -4.79
N ASP A 4 -2.40 -21.59 -5.27
CA ASP A 4 -2.59 -21.84 -6.71
C ASP A 4 -3.69 -20.96 -7.34
N THR A 5 -4.16 -19.92 -6.64
CA THR A 5 -5.15 -19.01 -7.19
C THR A 5 -4.59 -18.34 -8.46
N PRO A 6 -5.29 -18.44 -9.60
CA PRO A 6 -4.80 -17.88 -10.85
C PRO A 6 -4.71 -16.36 -10.74
N LEU A 7 -3.59 -15.80 -11.19
CA LEU A 7 -3.36 -14.37 -11.25
C LEU A 7 -3.88 -13.85 -12.60
N GLU A 8 -5.10 -13.30 -12.60
CA GLU A 8 -5.63 -12.45 -13.69
C GLU A 8 -5.37 -10.99 -13.29
N PRO A 9 -4.32 -10.32 -13.79
CA PRO A 9 -3.95 -8.98 -13.32
C PRO A 9 -5.02 -7.94 -13.61
N ILE A 10 -5.31 -7.10 -12.62
CA ILE A 10 -6.20 -5.93 -12.78
C ILE A 10 -5.48 -4.60 -12.54
N ALA A 11 -4.34 -4.63 -11.83
CA ALA A 11 -3.54 -3.44 -11.56
C ALA A 11 -2.09 -3.81 -11.23
N GLU A 12 -1.18 -2.86 -11.47
CA GLU A 12 0.24 -3.00 -11.15
C GLU A 12 0.78 -1.72 -10.50
N ARG A 13 1.76 -1.89 -9.61
CA ARG A 13 2.59 -0.82 -9.06
C ARG A 13 4.05 -1.16 -9.27
N ARG A 14 4.80 -0.26 -9.89
CA ARG A 14 6.25 -0.39 -10.09
C ARG A 14 6.98 0.60 -9.19
N LEU A 15 7.92 0.10 -8.39
CA LEU A 15 8.67 0.86 -7.41
C LEU A 15 10.16 0.78 -7.74
N SER A 16 10.85 1.91 -7.70
CA SER A 16 12.29 1.97 -7.90
C SER A 16 13.00 1.56 -6.62
N VAL A 17 14.12 0.85 -6.72
CA VAL A 17 14.96 0.50 -5.56
C VAL A 17 15.99 1.61 -5.32
N VAL A 18 16.01 2.15 -4.11
CA VAL A 18 16.91 3.24 -3.73
C VAL A 18 18.36 2.76 -3.78
N GLY A 19 19.21 3.50 -4.49
CA GLY A 19 20.63 3.18 -4.66
C GLY A 19 20.94 2.11 -5.71
N GLU A 20 19.92 1.55 -6.37
CA GLU A 20 20.08 0.51 -7.41
C GLU A 20 19.41 0.94 -8.73
N PRO A 21 20.07 1.79 -9.54
CA PRO A 21 19.48 2.31 -10.78
C PRO A 21 18.99 1.21 -11.72
N GLY A 22 17.75 1.32 -12.16
CA GLY A 22 17.11 0.37 -13.07
C GLY A 22 16.54 -0.88 -12.42
N ARG A 23 16.82 -1.15 -11.13
CA ARG A 23 16.16 -2.22 -10.39
C ARG A 23 14.77 -1.77 -9.96
N MET A 24 13.78 -2.62 -10.24
CA MET A 24 12.38 -2.36 -9.93
C MET A 24 11.80 -3.50 -9.09
N VAL A 25 10.89 -3.13 -8.19
CA VAL A 25 9.94 -4.05 -7.57
C VAL A 25 8.57 -3.84 -8.20
N THR A 26 7.93 -4.90 -8.66
CA THR A 26 6.59 -4.84 -9.24
C THR A 26 5.62 -5.58 -8.32
N VAL A 27 4.58 -4.87 -7.88
CA VAL A 27 3.43 -5.45 -7.18
C VAL A 27 2.30 -5.56 -8.19
N THR A 28 1.82 -6.77 -8.42
CA THR A 28 0.68 -7.06 -9.29
C THR A 28 -0.50 -7.52 -8.44
N ILE A 29 -1.64 -6.88 -8.63
CA ILE A 29 -2.90 -7.23 -7.97
C ILE A 29 -3.77 -7.99 -8.97
N GLY A 30 -4.19 -9.19 -8.56
CA GLY A 30 -5.11 -10.03 -9.31
C GLY A 30 -6.56 -9.68 -9.07
N LYS A 31 -7.42 -10.09 -10.00
CA LYS A 31 -8.87 -10.00 -9.87
C LYS A 31 -9.35 -10.79 -8.64
N PRO A 32 -10.16 -10.18 -7.76
CA PRO A 32 -10.80 -10.91 -6.66
C PRO A 32 -11.72 -12.03 -7.19
N MET A 33 -11.69 -13.19 -6.53
CA MET A 33 -12.45 -14.38 -6.92
C MET A 33 -13.10 -15.05 -5.71
N LEU A 34 -14.38 -15.41 -5.83
CA LEU A 34 -15.06 -16.24 -4.84
C LEU A 34 -14.45 -17.66 -4.86
N LYS A 35 -14.07 -18.16 -3.69
CA LYS A 35 -13.49 -19.50 -3.50
C LYS A 35 -14.57 -20.49 -3.06
N PRO A 36 -14.34 -21.81 -3.25
CA PRO A 36 -15.27 -22.84 -2.78
C PRO A 36 -15.53 -22.82 -1.26
N SER A 37 -14.64 -22.23 -0.46
CA SER A 37 -14.85 -22.04 0.99
C SER A 37 -15.96 -21.03 1.32
N GLY A 38 -16.35 -20.18 0.36
CA GLY A 38 -17.28 -19.06 0.56
C GLY A 38 -16.60 -17.70 0.73
N ASP A 39 -15.31 -17.68 1.02
CA ASP A 39 -14.52 -16.44 1.08
C ASP A 39 -14.10 -15.96 -0.31
N TRP A 40 -13.78 -14.69 -0.42
CA TRP A 40 -13.12 -14.11 -1.57
C TRP A 40 -11.61 -14.10 -1.38
N ALA A 41 -10.87 -14.46 -2.42
CA ALA A 41 -9.43 -14.31 -2.47
C ALA A 41 -9.04 -13.25 -3.51
N CYS A 42 -8.07 -12.41 -3.19
CA CYS A 42 -7.44 -11.49 -4.13
C CYS A 42 -5.95 -11.83 -4.24
N PRO A 43 -5.51 -12.40 -5.37
CA PRO A 43 -4.11 -12.75 -5.58
C PRO A 43 -3.20 -11.53 -5.62
N VAL A 44 -1.98 -11.69 -5.11
CA VAL A 44 -0.91 -10.69 -5.16
C VAL A 44 0.38 -11.38 -5.58
N ASP A 45 1.08 -10.79 -6.54
CA ASP A 45 2.42 -11.20 -6.96
C ASP A 45 3.38 -10.03 -6.75
N ILE A 46 4.51 -10.26 -6.09
CA ILE A 46 5.55 -9.26 -5.86
C ILE A 46 6.88 -9.79 -6.37
N GLN A 47 7.37 -9.14 -7.42
CA GLN A 47 8.60 -9.49 -8.12
C GLN A 47 9.68 -8.44 -7.86
N GLY A 48 10.95 -8.83 -7.91
CA GLY A 48 12.10 -7.94 -7.69
C GLY A 48 12.59 -7.87 -6.24
N LEU A 49 11.89 -8.54 -5.31
CA LEU A 49 12.39 -8.86 -3.98
C LEU A 49 13.40 -10.03 -4.04
N HIS A 50 14.17 -10.23 -2.96
CA HIS A 50 15.09 -11.38 -2.85
C HIS A 50 14.34 -12.70 -2.94
N ASP A 51 13.24 -12.82 -2.21
CA ASP A 51 12.29 -13.92 -2.30
C ASP A 51 11.06 -13.41 -3.06
N ALA A 52 10.76 -14.03 -4.20
CA ALA A 52 9.53 -13.74 -4.92
C ALA A 52 8.33 -14.13 -4.05
N VAL A 53 7.33 -13.25 -3.97
CA VAL A 53 6.14 -13.49 -3.17
C VAL A 53 4.96 -13.64 -4.11
N ARG A 54 4.26 -14.77 -3.99
CA ARG A 54 2.97 -14.99 -4.62
C ARG A 54 2.03 -15.59 -3.59
N ASP A 55 0.96 -14.87 -3.29
CA ASP A 55 0.00 -15.22 -2.25
C ASP A 55 -1.39 -14.66 -2.58
N SER A 56 -2.40 -14.92 -1.75
CA SER A 56 -3.67 -14.20 -1.82
C SER A 56 -4.09 -13.67 -0.46
N ALA A 57 -4.74 -12.51 -0.48
CA ALA A 57 -5.47 -12.02 0.67
C ALA A 57 -6.93 -12.50 0.64
N TYR A 58 -7.46 -12.89 1.80
CA TYR A 58 -8.80 -13.46 1.92
C TYR A 58 -9.73 -12.51 2.69
N GLY A 59 -10.94 -12.31 2.17
CA GLY A 59 -11.97 -11.47 2.79
C GLY A 59 -13.38 -12.04 2.59
N VAL A 60 -14.34 -11.54 3.35
CA VAL A 60 -15.75 -11.97 3.29
C VAL A 60 -16.44 -11.54 1.99
N ASP A 61 -15.89 -10.52 1.32
CA ASP A 61 -16.31 -10.05 0.02
C ASP A 61 -15.10 -9.64 -0.85
N ALA A 62 -15.38 -9.35 -2.13
CA ALA A 62 -14.37 -8.94 -3.09
C ALA A 62 -13.63 -7.65 -2.69
N VAL A 63 -14.32 -6.72 -2.02
CA VAL A 63 -13.79 -5.41 -1.64
C VAL A 63 -12.80 -5.59 -0.49
N GLN A 64 -13.16 -6.33 0.54
CA GLN A 64 -12.28 -6.63 1.67
C GLN A 64 -11.07 -7.42 1.21
N ALA A 65 -11.24 -8.43 0.35
CA ALA A 65 -10.11 -9.19 -0.19
C ALA A 65 -9.11 -8.29 -0.93
N LEU A 66 -9.61 -7.34 -1.74
CA LEU A 66 -8.77 -6.36 -2.44
C LEU A 66 -8.07 -5.39 -1.47
N GLN A 67 -8.77 -4.88 -0.46
CA GLN A 67 -8.17 -3.99 0.55
C GLN A 67 -7.05 -4.70 1.32
N LEU A 68 -7.29 -5.96 1.71
CA LEU A 68 -6.30 -6.78 2.40
C LEU A 68 -5.12 -7.16 1.49
N ALA A 69 -5.34 -7.33 0.19
CA ALA A 69 -4.25 -7.52 -0.78
C ALA A 69 -3.32 -6.30 -0.84
N LEU A 70 -3.88 -5.09 -0.87
CA LEU A 70 -3.10 -3.84 -0.86
C LEU A 70 -2.31 -3.66 0.44
N GLU A 71 -2.94 -3.87 1.59
CA GLU A 71 -2.26 -3.78 2.90
C GLU A 71 -1.22 -4.90 3.05
N GLY A 72 -1.52 -6.12 2.61
CA GLY A 72 -0.60 -7.25 2.60
C GLY A 72 0.64 -6.95 1.77
N ALA A 73 0.47 -6.43 0.55
CA ALA A 73 1.58 -6.01 -0.30
C ALA A 73 2.44 -4.93 0.37
N ARG A 74 1.81 -3.92 0.97
CA ARG A 74 2.50 -2.87 1.72
C ARG A 74 3.33 -3.44 2.88
N GLN A 75 2.76 -4.36 3.66
CA GLN A 75 3.44 -5.00 4.78
C GLN A 75 4.59 -5.90 4.31
N THR A 76 4.41 -6.62 3.20
CA THR A 76 5.48 -7.44 2.59
C THR A 76 6.65 -6.58 2.14
N LEU A 77 6.39 -5.47 1.44
CA LEU A 77 7.43 -4.51 1.07
C LEU A 77 8.16 -3.97 2.31
N LYS A 78 7.43 -3.57 3.35
CA LYS A 78 8.02 -3.09 4.61
C LYS A 78 8.90 -4.15 5.28
N LYS A 79 8.45 -5.40 5.33
CA LYS A 79 9.19 -6.53 5.95
C LYS A 79 10.39 -6.97 5.13
N SER A 80 10.40 -6.72 3.82
CA SER A 80 11.54 -7.05 2.96
C SER A 80 12.82 -6.28 3.34
N GLY A 81 12.70 -5.15 4.04
CA GLY A 81 13.81 -4.26 4.38
C GLY A 81 14.37 -3.49 3.18
N LEU A 82 13.82 -3.70 1.97
CA LEU A 82 14.26 -3.01 0.77
C LEU A 82 13.71 -1.59 0.74
N ALA A 83 14.60 -0.60 0.64
CA ALA A 83 14.21 0.79 0.45
C ALA A 83 13.72 0.99 -0.99
N VAL A 84 12.39 1.06 -1.15
CA VAL A 84 11.73 1.32 -2.43
C VAL A 84 11.08 2.69 -2.43
N THR A 85 10.91 3.30 -3.59
CA THR A 85 10.22 4.59 -3.75
C THR A 85 9.19 4.55 -4.88
N TRP A 86 8.09 5.27 -4.68
CA TRP A 86 7.06 5.56 -5.65
C TRP A 86 7.21 6.98 -6.21
N CYS A 87 7.27 7.13 -7.54
CA CYS A 87 7.33 8.43 -8.22
C CYS A 87 8.36 9.42 -7.65
N ASP A 88 9.60 8.95 -7.43
CA ASP A 88 10.70 9.75 -6.87
C ASP A 88 10.38 10.35 -5.48
N GLY A 89 9.44 9.75 -4.76
CA GLY A 89 9.15 10.07 -3.36
C GLY A 89 10.27 9.66 -2.40
N GLU A 90 10.03 9.84 -1.12
CA GLU A 90 11.02 9.53 -0.09
C GLU A 90 11.30 8.01 -0.01
N PRO A 91 12.52 7.59 0.34
CA PRO A 91 12.83 6.19 0.59
C PRO A 91 11.86 5.53 1.57
N GLY A 92 11.19 4.47 1.13
CA GLY A 92 10.17 3.75 1.89
C GLY A 92 8.73 4.13 1.54
N GLU A 93 8.51 5.18 0.73
CA GLU A 93 7.19 5.53 0.22
C GLU A 93 6.77 4.55 -0.88
N THR A 94 5.96 3.55 -0.53
CA THR A 94 5.43 2.57 -1.49
C THR A 94 4.24 3.11 -2.29
N GLY A 95 3.63 4.20 -1.83
CA GLY A 95 2.38 4.74 -2.34
C GLY A 95 1.18 3.78 -2.23
N LEU A 96 1.29 2.73 -1.40
CA LEU A 96 0.16 1.90 -0.96
C LEU A 96 -0.38 2.47 0.37
N PRO A 97 -1.71 2.53 0.55
CA PRO A 97 -2.30 3.16 1.72
C PRO A 97 -2.05 2.36 3.00
N ILE A 98 -2.05 3.06 4.13
CA ILE A 98 -2.22 2.45 5.45
C ILE A 98 -3.72 2.27 5.68
N VAL A 99 -4.13 1.08 6.09
CA VAL A 99 -5.51 0.81 6.52
C VAL A 99 -5.59 0.88 8.04
N VAL A 100 -6.49 1.72 8.56
CA VAL A 100 -6.81 1.74 10.00
C VAL A 100 -7.64 0.50 10.33
N PRO A 101 -7.24 -0.34 11.29
CA PRO A 101 -7.97 -1.57 11.59
C PRO A 101 -9.32 -1.29 12.27
N TYR A 102 -10.42 -1.56 11.57
CA TYR A 102 -11.79 -1.41 12.07
C TYR A 102 -12.12 -2.27 13.31
N ILE A 103 -11.29 -3.29 13.61
CA ILE A 103 -11.50 -4.22 14.73
C ILE A 103 -11.47 -3.54 16.10
N PHE A 104 -10.85 -2.36 16.20
CA PHE A 104 -10.77 -1.59 17.44
C PHE A 104 -12.00 -0.68 17.66
N GLY A 105 -12.93 -0.66 16.71
CA GLY A 105 -14.19 0.07 16.79
C GLY A 105 -14.07 1.55 16.38
N ARG A 106 -15.23 2.13 16.07
CA ARG A 106 -15.37 3.46 15.46
C ARG A 106 -14.65 4.59 16.20
N ALA A 107 -14.64 4.57 17.54
CA ALA A 107 -13.96 5.63 18.30
C ALA A 107 -12.44 5.63 18.10
N PHE A 108 -11.85 4.47 17.83
CA PHE A 108 -10.44 4.38 17.45
C PHE A 108 -10.23 4.93 16.03
N ASP A 109 -11.09 4.58 15.09
CA ASP A 109 -11.03 5.04 13.71
C ASP A 109 -11.12 6.57 13.63
N GLU A 110 -12.13 7.17 14.27
CA GLU A 110 -12.34 8.62 14.33
C GLU A 110 -11.13 9.35 14.94
N ARG A 111 -10.52 8.75 15.96
CA ARG A 111 -9.31 9.31 16.58
C ARG A 111 -8.12 9.27 15.62
N MET A 112 -7.93 8.18 14.87
CA MET A 112 -6.82 8.09 13.90
C MET A 112 -7.03 9.05 12.73
N GLU A 113 -8.26 9.16 12.23
CA GLU A 113 -8.64 10.13 11.19
C GLU A 113 -8.36 11.56 11.64
N GLN A 114 -8.81 11.94 12.83
CA GLN A 114 -8.57 13.26 13.39
C GLN A 114 -7.06 13.59 13.48
N LEU A 115 -6.24 12.64 13.96
CA LEU A 115 -4.79 12.85 14.05
C LEU A 115 -4.14 13.05 12.68
N ILE A 116 -4.59 12.33 11.66
CA ILE A 116 -4.10 12.47 10.28
C ILE A 116 -4.47 13.86 9.73
N ASP A 117 -5.73 14.26 9.88
CA ASP A 117 -6.22 15.55 9.39
C ASP A 117 -5.52 16.74 10.06
N GLU A 118 -5.30 16.66 11.38
CA GLU A 118 -4.56 17.69 12.13
C GLU A 118 -3.11 17.84 11.62
N GLU A 119 -2.40 16.74 11.37
CA GLU A 119 -1.02 16.79 10.87
C GLU A 119 -0.96 17.30 9.41
N ILE A 120 -1.90 16.89 8.56
CA ILE A 120 -2.02 17.41 7.19
C ILE A 120 -2.24 18.93 7.21
N GLN A 121 -3.17 19.40 8.05
CA GLN A 121 -3.51 20.83 8.13
C GLN A 121 -2.30 21.66 8.61
N LYS A 122 -1.57 21.17 9.61
CA LYS A 122 -0.33 21.80 10.09
C LYS A 122 0.69 21.97 8.96
N LEU A 123 0.94 20.93 8.16
CA LEU A 123 1.86 20.99 7.02
C LEU A 123 1.40 21.97 5.93
N VAL A 124 0.09 22.03 5.68
CA VAL A 124 -0.50 23.00 4.74
C VAL A 124 -0.26 24.43 5.21
N ASP A 125 -0.46 24.71 6.49
CA ASP A 125 -0.30 26.06 7.05
C ASP A 125 1.18 26.48 7.09
N GLU A 126 2.09 25.57 7.44
CA GLU A 126 3.53 25.83 7.35
C GLU A 126 3.97 26.17 5.92
N LYS A 127 3.45 25.45 4.90
CA LYS A 127 3.75 25.75 3.50
C LYS A 127 3.18 27.11 3.06
N LYS A 128 1.97 27.47 3.49
CA LYS A 128 1.39 28.79 3.20
C LYS A 128 2.21 29.91 3.83
N ALA A 129 2.66 29.75 5.07
CA ALA A 129 3.49 30.74 5.75
C ALA A 129 4.83 30.97 5.04
N ARG A 130 5.47 29.90 4.54
CA ARG A 130 6.71 29.97 3.75
C ARG A 130 6.49 30.58 2.35
N GLY A 131 5.41 30.18 1.67
CA GLY A 131 5.05 30.71 0.35
C GLY A 131 4.66 32.19 0.35
N GLY A 132 4.02 32.67 1.43
CA GLY A 132 3.67 34.09 1.61
C GLY A 132 4.86 35.01 1.87
N GLN A 133 6.00 34.48 2.34
CA GLN A 133 7.22 35.26 2.60
C GLN A 133 8.10 35.45 1.34
N GLY A 134 7.86 34.70 0.26
CA GLY A 134 8.61 34.80 -0.99
C GLY A 134 8.08 35.83 -2.01
N ALA A 135 6.94 36.49 -1.73
CA ALA A 135 6.31 37.46 -2.63
C ALA A 135 6.57 38.94 -2.26
N ALA A 136 7.38 39.19 -1.23
CA ALA A 136 7.82 40.53 -0.82
C ALA A 136 9.33 40.64 -1.00
N GLY A 137 9.78 40.76 -2.25
CA GLY A 137 11.19 40.96 -2.61
C GLY A 137 11.30 41.50 -4.03
#